data_AF-A0A5P2BAR8-F1
#
_entry.id   AF-A0A5P2BAR8-F1
#
_cell.length_a   1.000
_cell.length_b   1.000
_cell.length_c   1.000
_cell.angle_alpha   90.00
_cell.angle_beta   90.00
_cell.angle_gamma   90.00
#
_symmetry.space_group_name_H-M   'P 1'
#
loop_
_entity.id
_entity.type
_entity.pdbx_description
1 polymer ?
#
loop_
_entity_poly.entity_id
_entity_poly.type
_entity_poly.pdbx_seq_one_letter_code
_entity_poly.pdbx_strand_id
1 'polypeptide(L)'
;MALGASLITAPTASAVGGSACTKNVKNHNMMVINVGATAYSGPGTSYSKRKRLEWFDNVYVRCYTVKRGTQWYYGDLPRTSKRGWVNATLLQEI
;
A
#
# COMPACT_ATOMS: atom_id res chain seq x y z
N MET A 1 -41.61 -3.69 7.53
CA MET A 1 -40.45 -4.55 7.21
C MET A 1 -39.26 -3.65 6.97
N ALA A 2 -38.19 -3.85 7.73
CA ALA A 2 -37.05 -2.93 7.80
C ALA A 2 -36.24 -2.93 6.50
N LEU A 3 -35.86 -1.73 6.06
CA LEU A 3 -34.97 -1.47 4.94
C LEU A 3 -33.64 -2.20 5.15
N GLY A 4 -33.36 -3.18 4.29
CA GLY A 4 -32.08 -3.87 4.22
C GLY A 4 -30.98 -2.92 3.74
N ALA A 5 -30.47 -2.10 4.65
CA ALA A 5 -29.26 -1.34 4.43
C ALA A 5 -28.08 -2.31 4.58
N SER A 6 -27.66 -2.90 3.46
CA SER A 6 -26.34 -3.52 3.35
C SER A 6 -25.31 -2.41 3.53
N LEU A 7 -24.92 -2.14 4.77
CA LEU A 7 -23.77 -1.32 5.11
C LEU A 7 -22.54 -2.10 4.67
N ILE A 8 -22.20 -2.02 3.38
CA ILE A 8 -20.86 -2.32 2.92
C ILE A 8 -20.00 -1.19 3.48
N THR A 9 -19.46 -1.38 4.68
CA THR A 9 -18.46 -0.47 5.25
C THR A 9 -17.19 -0.63 4.41
N ALA A 10 -17.15 0.04 3.27
CA ALA A 10 -15.91 0.22 2.53
C ALA A 10 -14.98 1.02 3.44
N PRO A 11 -13.77 0.50 3.72
CA PRO A 11 -12.85 1.13 4.65
C PRO A 11 -12.45 2.50 4.10
N THR A 12 -12.78 3.55 4.86
CA THR A 12 -12.33 4.92 4.60
C THR A 12 -10.85 5.00 4.91
N ALA A 13 -10.00 4.53 3.99
CA ALA A 13 -8.56 4.74 4.06
C ALA A 13 -8.19 6.18 3.63
N SER A 14 -8.81 7.17 4.27
CA SER A 14 -8.47 8.58 4.13
C SER A 14 -7.30 8.94 5.04
N ALA A 15 -6.13 8.34 4.77
CA ALA A 15 -4.85 8.95 5.13
C ALA A 15 -4.35 9.69 3.88
N VAL A 16 -3.57 10.76 4.03
CA VAL A 16 -3.11 11.70 2.98
C VAL A 16 -2.32 11.04 1.79
N GLY A 17 -2.25 9.71 1.71
CA GLY A 17 -1.82 8.96 0.53
C GLY A 17 -2.69 7.75 0.16
N GLY A 18 -3.66 7.34 0.97
CA GLY A 18 -4.50 6.15 0.77
C GLY A 18 -5.74 6.38 -0.12
N SER A 19 -6.00 7.60 -0.58
CA SER A 19 -7.15 7.91 -1.44
C SER A 19 -7.17 7.14 -2.77
N ALA A 20 -6.03 6.61 -3.20
CA ALA A 20 -5.92 5.79 -4.40
C ALA A 20 -6.16 4.28 -4.14
N CYS A 21 -6.42 3.86 -2.89
CA CYS A 21 -6.78 2.48 -2.56
C CYS A 21 -8.06 2.10 -3.32
N THR A 22 -8.01 1.03 -4.12
CA THR A 22 -9.20 0.49 -4.79
C THR A 22 -9.69 -0.78 -4.13
N LYS A 23 -8.81 -1.51 -3.43
CA LYS A 23 -9.17 -2.68 -2.62
C LYS A 23 -8.42 -2.70 -1.30
N ASN A 24 -9.14 -3.04 -0.24
CA ASN A 24 -8.56 -3.37 1.06
C ASN A 24 -8.00 -4.79 1.01
N VAL A 25 -6.80 -4.99 1.53
CA VAL A 25 -6.27 -6.32 1.79
C VAL A 25 -6.22 -6.50 3.29
N LYS A 26 -6.62 -7.67 3.79
CA LYS A 26 -6.47 -8.01 5.21
C LYS A 26 -5.02 -7.68 5.59
N ASN A 27 -4.82 -6.77 6.53
CA ASN A 27 -3.51 -6.20 6.76
C ASN A 27 -2.47 -7.30 7.05
N HIS A 28 -1.35 -7.27 6.35
CA HIS A 28 -0.29 -8.26 6.47
C HIS A 28 1.07 -7.62 6.18
N ASN A 29 2.13 -8.32 6.57
CA ASN A 29 3.49 -7.89 6.26
C ASN A 29 3.88 -8.43 4.88
N MET A 30 4.54 -7.59 4.09
CA MET A 30 5.27 -8.03 2.93
C MET A 30 6.72 -7.62 3.05
N MET A 31 7.60 -8.54 2.68
CA MET A 31 9.04 -8.38 2.74
C MET A 31 9.58 -7.86 1.42
N VAL A 32 10.52 -6.92 1.47
CA VAL A 32 11.23 -6.44 0.28
C VAL A 32 12.21 -7.49 -0.20
N ILE A 33 12.04 -7.94 -1.45
CA ILE A 33 12.87 -8.98 -2.08
C ILE A 33 13.81 -8.46 -3.16
N ASN A 34 13.70 -7.20 -3.54
CA ASN A 34 14.49 -6.60 -4.61
C ASN A 34 15.25 -5.34 -4.15
N VAL A 35 16.50 -5.21 -4.61
CA VAL A 35 17.33 -4.03 -4.36
C VAL A 35 16.75 -2.78 -5.04
N GLY A 36 16.83 -1.64 -4.35
CA GLY A 36 16.36 -0.36 -4.89
C GLY A 36 14.85 -0.13 -4.76
N ALA A 37 14.14 -1.00 -4.04
CA ALA A 37 12.75 -0.76 -3.68
C ALA A 37 12.59 0.62 -3.03
N THR A 38 11.65 1.39 -3.57
CA THR A 38 11.41 2.78 -3.14
C THR A 38 9.92 2.94 -2.90
N ALA A 39 9.59 3.52 -1.76
CA ALA A 39 8.24 3.93 -1.42
C ALA A 39 7.97 5.33 -1.97
N TYR A 40 6.76 5.55 -2.49
CA TYR A 40 6.33 6.79 -3.13
C TYR A 40 5.12 7.41 -2.42
N SER A 41 4.88 8.70 -2.65
CA SER A 41 3.73 9.42 -2.09
C SER A 41 2.39 9.06 -2.77
N GLY A 42 2.45 8.43 -3.94
CA GLY A 42 1.30 7.90 -4.69
C GLY A 42 1.69 6.63 -5.47
N PRO A 43 0.71 5.91 -6.03
CA PRO A 43 0.91 4.64 -6.73
C PRO A 43 1.57 4.86 -8.11
N GLY A 44 2.87 5.11 -8.13
CA GLY A 44 3.62 5.38 -9.36
C GLY A 44 4.98 6.01 -9.10
N THR A 45 5.93 5.77 -10.00
CA THR A 45 7.28 6.32 -9.90
C THR A 45 7.37 7.82 -10.18
N SER A 46 6.33 8.41 -10.77
CA SER A 46 6.21 9.86 -11.00
C SER A 46 5.91 10.67 -9.73
N TYR A 47 5.50 10.00 -8.65
CA TYR A 47 5.23 10.64 -7.36
C TYR A 47 6.53 10.87 -6.58
N SER A 48 6.48 11.74 -5.57
CA SER A 48 7.64 12.03 -4.72
C SER A 48 8.10 10.77 -3.97
N LYS A 49 9.42 10.53 -3.94
CA LYS A 49 10.02 9.46 -3.15
C LYS A 49 9.82 9.75 -1.65
N ARG A 50 9.35 8.75 -0.91
CA ARG A 50 9.11 8.82 0.54
C ARG A 50 10.25 8.20 1.34
N LYS A 51 10.71 7.03 0.91
CA LYS A 51 11.78 6.26 1.56
C LYS A 51 12.38 5.26 0.57
N ARG A 52 13.69 5.09 0.60
CA ARG A 52 14.37 3.94 0.01
C ARG A 52 14.29 2.77 1.00
N LEU A 53 13.85 1.62 0.52
CA LEU A 53 13.72 0.40 1.30
C LEU A 53 14.97 -0.46 1.12
N GLU A 54 15.34 -1.15 2.19
CA GLU A 54 16.46 -2.09 2.19
C GLU A 54 15.98 -3.52 1.90
N TRP A 55 16.90 -4.44 1.66
CA TRP A 55 16.53 -5.84 1.49
C TRP A 55 16.00 -6.40 2.81
N PHE A 56 14.96 -7.22 2.76
CA PHE A 56 14.26 -7.76 3.93
C PHE A 56 13.53 -6.74 4.82
N ASP A 57 13.43 -5.47 4.39
CA ASP A 57 12.55 -4.50 5.05
C ASP A 57 11.09 -5.02 4.99
N ASN A 58 10.36 -4.90 6.11
CA ASN A 58 8.96 -5.28 6.19
C ASN A 58 8.06 -4.06 5.98
N VAL A 59 7.16 -4.15 5.01
CA VAL A 59 6.12 -3.16 4.75
C VAL A 59 4.79 -3.72 5.26
N TYR A 60 4.14 -3.01 6.17
CA TYR A 60 2.83 -3.41 6.68
C TYR A 60 1.75 -2.91 5.72
N VAL A 61 1.29 -3.80 4.83
CA VAL A 61 0.37 -3.49 3.75
C VAL A 61 -1.06 -3.42 4.28
N ARG A 62 -1.79 -2.40 3.82
CA ARG A 62 -3.19 -2.12 4.21
C ARG A 62 -4.15 -2.17 3.02
N CYS A 63 -3.69 -1.79 1.85
CA CYS A 63 -4.54 -1.77 0.66
C CYS A 63 -3.66 -1.92 -0.58
N TYR A 64 -4.31 -2.14 -1.72
CA TYR A 64 -3.65 -2.00 -3.01
C TYR A 64 -4.48 -1.20 -4.00
N THR A 65 -3.79 -0.83 -5.08
CA THR A 65 -4.41 -0.31 -6.29
C THR A 65 -3.66 -0.82 -7.51
N VAL A 66 -4.31 -0.77 -8.67
CA VAL A 66 -3.65 -1.06 -9.95
C VAL A 66 -3.65 0.23 -10.76
N LYS A 67 -2.46 0.72 -11.10
CA LYS A 67 -2.29 1.93 -11.92
C LYS A 67 -1.44 1.59 -13.13
N ARG A 68 -1.96 1.85 -14.33
CA ARG A 68 -1.28 1.58 -15.62
C ARG A 68 -0.75 0.14 -15.72
N GLY A 69 -1.55 -0.84 -15.27
CA GLY A 69 -1.17 -2.26 -15.30
C GLY A 69 -0.21 -2.71 -14.19
N THR A 70 0.26 -1.82 -13.32
CA THR A 70 1.13 -2.17 -12.19
C THR A 70 0.34 -2.16 -10.88
N GLN A 71 0.49 -3.21 -10.08
CA GLN A 71 -0.07 -3.27 -8.73
C GLN A 71 0.85 -2.54 -7.74
N TRP A 72 0.26 -1.69 -6.91
CA TRP A 72 0.93 -0.93 -5.87
C TRP A 72 0.30 -1.21 -4.52
N TYR A 73 1.13 -1.56 -3.55
CA TYR A 73 0.72 -1.74 -2.16
C TYR A 73 0.95 -0.46 -1.37
N TYR A 74 -0.04 -0.07 -0.58
CA TYR A 74 0.05 1.04 0.35
C TYR A 74 0.11 0.51 1.79
N GLY A 75 1.05 1.03 2.56
CA GLY A 75 1.31 0.53 3.90
C GLY A 75 2.18 1.42 4.76
N ASP A 76 2.37 0.98 6.00
CA ASP A 76 3.34 1.59 6.92
C ASP A 76 4.75 1.17 6.50
N LEU A 77 5.64 2.14 6.45
CA LEU A 77 7.03 1.92 6.03
C LEU A 77 7.88 1.55 7.26
N PRO A 78 8.89 0.68 7.08
CA PRO A 78 9.69 0.21 8.20
C PRO A 78 10.44 1.35 8.88
N ARG A 79 10.56 1.30 10.21
CA ARG A 79 11.35 2.25 11.02
C ARG A 79 10.95 3.72 10.81
N THR A 80 9.69 4.00 10.47
CA THR A 80 9.16 5.36 10.32
C THR A 80 7.65 5.39 10.58
N SER A 81 7.13 6.54 10.99
CA SER A 81 5.67 6.77 11.09
C SER A 81 5.03 7.13 9.75
N LYS A 82 5.80 7.09 8.64
CA LYS A 82 5.32 7.43 7.29
C LYS A 82 4.69 6.22 6.61
N ARG A 83 3.70 6.50 5.77
CA ARG A 83 3.11 5.54 4.82
C ARG A 83 3.54 5.85 3.40
N GLY A 84 3.54 4.83 2.54
CA GLY A 84 3.89 5.00 1.14
C GLY A 84 3.42 3.85 0.25
N TRP A 85 3.55 4.08 -1.05
CA TRP A 85 3.21 3.13 -2.10
C TRP A 85 4.46 2.43 -2.61
N VAL A 86 4.42 1.10 -2.69
CA VAL A 86 5.53 0.26 -3.15
C VAL A 86 5.02 -0.64 -4.29
N ASN A 87 5.84 -0.82 -5.33
CA ASN A 87 5.50 -1.73 -6.42
C ASN A 87 5.44 -3.17 -5.88
N ALA A 88 4.33 -3.85 -6.15
CA ALA A 88 4.09 -5.21 -5.68
C ALA A 88 5.14 -6.21 -6.16
N THR A 89 5.76 -6.00 -7.33
CA THR A 89 6.80 -6.91 -7.86
C THR A 89 8.10 -6.87 -7.05
N LEU A 90 8.25 -5.91 -6.13
CA LEU A 90 9.41 -5.76 -5.26
C LEU A 90 9.18 -6.35 -3.86
N LEU A 91 7.97 -6.87 -3.63
CA LEU A 91 7.51 -7.37 -2.35
C LEU A 91 7.09 -8.84 -2.45
N GLN A 92 7.25 -9.58 -1.36
CA GLN A 92 6.77 -10.94 -1.21
C GLN A 92 6.01 -11.09 0.11
N GLU A 93 4.90 -11.81 0.09
CA GLU A 93 4.16 -12.16 1.31
C GLU A 93 4.98 -13.17 2.14
N ILE A 94 4.97 -12.99 3.47
CA ILE A 94 5.72 -13.80 4.43
C ILE A 94 4.80 -14.39 5.50
#